data_AF-A0A1E4RJ13-F1
#
_entry.id   AF-A0A1E4RJ13-F1
#
_cell.length_a   1.000
_cell.length_b   1.000
_cell.length_c   1.000
_cell.angle_alpha   90.00
_cell.angle_beta   90.00
_cell.angle_gamma   90.00
#
_symmetry.space_group_name_H-M   'P 1'
#
loop_
_entity.id
_entity.type
_entity.pdbx_description
1 polymer ?
#
loop_
_entity_poly.entity_id
_entity_poly.type
_entity_poly.pdbx_seq_one_letter_code
_entity_poly.pdbx_strand_id
1 'polypeptide(L)'
;MLATVVFLVYSVMFGFTILNILVFGEYFLQAIGIEPTEYKTRITGLLFLYVTALIHGLSVTHGIRIQNFLGLLKLGLAVIMVMTGIYTSFFPYSITKLENHLHWNEFFHVKTSISTSKFSSAVIKATFAYAGWNSVHTVSNEIKDPVRTFKIAGPLSLIIVTITYVFTNIAYLVVILDDEIRSSGKLIGSLLFEKVFGYRFGKQFLTFAAASCAGGNVFVVLYTISRTSQEVFKEGYLPFSQVMASNWPLDAPMPSIILSCFLSTVVVLGSPGKDIYGYIVSLEGYPNQIFIGLATIGIFIIRRRYPHVKAPIRASYIGTVLVLLIITYLSVSPLATRQSPNPEGLENWPNFAIVAIMCMVACVSYWAIMFRIFPKIFGYELISEDFEQEDGLVVKKWIKVYR
;
A
#
# COMPACT_ATOMS: atom_id res chain seq x y z
N MET A 1 5.73 -23.26 -10.92
CA MET A 1 4.46 -23.52 -10.20
C MET A 1 4.49 -23.02 -8.76
N LEU A 2 5.34 -23.54 -7.85
CA LEU A 2 5.36 -23.13 -6.43
C LEU A 2 5.37 -21.60 -6.24
N ALA A 3 6.38 -20.91 -6.79
CA ALA A 3 6.53 -19.46 -6.63
C ALA A 3 5.30 -18.69 -7.13
N THR A 4 4.76 -19.11 -8.29
CA THR A 4 3.55 -18.53 -8.89
C THR A 4 2.34 -18.70 -7.98
N VAL A 5 2.04 -19.92 -7.54
CA VAL A 5 0.87 -20.19 -6.68
C VAL A 5 0.99 -19.45 -5.36
N VAL A 6 2.15 -19.48 -4.72
CA VAL A 6 2.38 -18.78 -3.45
C VAL A 6 2.14 -17.27 -3.60
N PHE A 7 2.70 -16.66 -4.65
CA PHE A 7 2.54 -15.22 -4.89
C PHE A 7 1.09 -14.83 -5.21
N LEU A 8 0.39 -15.62 -6.03
CA LEU A 8 -0.99 -15.35 -6.43
C LEU A 8 -1.97 -15.52 -5.24
N VAL A 9 -1.84 -16.61 -4.47
CA VAL A 9 -2.65 -16.85 -3.27
C VAL A 9 -2.38 -15.76 -2.23
N TYR A 10 -1.12 -15.37 -2.05
CA TYR A 10 -0.75 -14.26 -1.18
C TYR A 10 -1.41 -12.95 -1.60
N SER A 11 -1.41 -12.65 -2.91
CA SER A 11 -2.02 -11.44 -3.46
C SER A 11 -3.52 -11.35 -3.19
N VAL A 12 -4.24 -12.47 -3.25
CA VAL A 12 -5.67 -12.53 -2.90
C VAL A 12 -5.89 -12.39 -1.39
N MET A 13 -5.05 -13.06 -0.57
CA MET A 13 -5.15 -13.01 0.89
C MET A 13 -4.93 -11.59 1.46
N PHE A 14 -4.01 -10.84 0.86
CA PHE A 14 -3.75 -9.43 1.17
C PHE A 14 -4.52 -8.45 0.27
N GLY A 15 -5.53 -8.95 -0.46
CA GLY A 15 -6.40 -8.15 -1.33
C GLY A 15 -7.43 -7.33 -0.54
N PHE A 16 -7.00 -6.58 0.48
CA PHE A 16 -7.86 -5.70 1.29
C PHE A 16 -7.42 -4.24 1.19
N THR A 17 -8.33 -3.31 1.50
CA THR A 17 -8.11 -1.86 1.40
C THR A 17 -8.40 -1.19 2.74
N ILE A 18 -7.45 -1.26 3.69
CA ILE A 18 -7.67 -0.81 5.08
C ILE A 18 -7.05 0.56 5.33
N LEU A 19 -5.81 0.78 4.89
CA LEU A 19 -5.03 1.97 5.27
C LEU A 19 -5.71 3.26 4.82
N ASN A 20 -6.14 3.32 3.56
CA ASN A 20 -6.75 4.52 2.99
C ASN A 20 -8.17 4.78 3.50
N ILE A 21 -8.93 3.74 3.87
CA ILE A 21 -10.28 3.94 4.43
C ILE A 21 -10.21 4.51 5.85
N LEU A 22 -9.18 4.14 6.63
CA LEU A 22 -8.96 4.72 7.96
C LEU A 22 -8.49 6.17 7.87
N VAL A 23 -7.59 6.49 6.94
CA VAL A 23 -7.17 7.88 6.69
C VAL A 23 -8.34 8.72 6.18
N PHE A 24 -9.12 8.19 5.23
CA PHE A 24 -10.34 8.84 4.75
C PHE A 24 -11.30 9.15 5.89
N GLY A 25 -11.64 8.15 6.71
CA GLY A 25 -12.60 8.30 7.80
C GLY A 25 -12.17 9.39 8.80
N GLU A 26 -10.91 9.40 9.18
CA GLU A 26 -10.38 10.34 10.18
C GLU A 26 -10.32 11.77 9.64
N TYR A 27 -9.78 11.98 8.44
CA TYR A 27 -9.72 13.30 7.80
C TYR A 27 -11.11 13.82 7.43
N PHE A 28 -12.01 12.95 6.96
CA PHE A 28 -13.37 13.35 6.62
C PHE A 28 -14.12 13.85 7.85
N LEU A 29 -14.08 13.10 8.96
CA LEU A 29 -14.70 13.49 10.23
C LEU A 29 -14.12 14.81 10.75
N GLN A 30 -12.79 14.95 10.73
CA GLN A 30 -12.10 16.17 11.13
C GLN A 30 -12.55 17.38 10.30
N ALA A 31 -12.67 17.22 8.98
CA ALA A 31 -13.05 18.29 8.07
C ALA A 31 -14.49 18.81 8.31
N ILE A 32 -15.41 17.92 8.69
CA ILE A 32 -16.80 18.28 9.01
C ILE A 32 -16.99 18.70 10.47
N GLY A 33 -15.92 18.78 11.26
CA GLY A 33 -15.96 19.22 12.66
C GLY A 33 -16.45 18.16 13.64
N ILE A 34 -16.41 16.88 13.27
CA ILE A 34 -16.72 15.77 14.17
C ILE A 34 -15.40 15.19 14.69
N GLU A 35 -15.25 15.13 16.02
CA GLU A 35 -14.07 14.52 16.64
C GLU A 35 -13.89 13.06 16.18
N PRO A 36 -12.75 12.73 15.53
CA PRO A 36 -12.48 11.38 15.04
C PRO A 36 -12.15 10.43 16.19
N THR A 37 -13.15 9.68 16.64
CA THR A 37 -12.90 8.52 17.52
C THR A 37 -12.54 7.30 16.68
N GLU A 38 -11.92 6.30 17.31
CA GLU A 38 -11.56 5.05 16.64
C GLU A 38 -12.78 4.36 16.00
N TYR A 39 -13.88 4.28 16.74
CA TYR A 39 -15.13 3.70 16.25
C TYR A 39 -15.71 4.49 15.07
N LYS A 40 -15.84 5.82 15.20
CA LYS A 40 -16.38 6.67 14.13
C LYS A 40 -15.53 6.57 12.87
N THR A 41 -14.20 6.63 13.01
CA THR A 41 -13.24 6.53 11.91
C THR A 41 -13.41 5.22 11.13
N ARG A 42 -13.50 4.09 11.83
CA ARG A 42 -13.67 2.77 11.21
C ARG A 42 -15.00 2.65 10.48
N ILE A 43 -16.10 3.07 11.10
CA ILE A 43 -17.43 3.02 10.48
C ILE A 43 -17.50 3.93 9.26
N THR A 44 -17.02 5.18 9.36
CA THR A 44 -16.97 6.11 8.22
C THR A 44 -16.12 5.55 7.08
N GLY A 45 -14.95 4.97 7.39
CA GLY A 45 -14.10 4.33 6.39
C GLY A 45 -14.76 3.14 5.69
N LEU A 46 -15.42 2.26 6.45
CA LEU A 46 -16.13 1.10 5.89
C LEU A 46 -17.35 1.51 5.06
N LEU A 47 -18.12 2.50 5.52
CA LEU A 47 -19.22 3.06 4.73
C LEU A 47 -18.72 3.60 3.39
N PHE A 48 -17.60 4.34 3.40
CA PHE A 48 -16.99 4.83 2.18
C PHE A 48 -16.48 3.71 1.27
N LEU A 49 -15.90 2.65 1.84
CA LEU A 49 -15.49 1.45 1.10
C LEU A 49 -16.68 0.81 0.38
N TYR A 50 -17.82 0.64 1.07
CA TYR A 50 -19.02 0.05 0.47
C TYR A 50 -19.64 0.93 -0.61
N VAL A 51 -19.62 2.26 -0.43
CA VAL A 51 -20.05 3.20 -1.48
C VAL A 51 -19.15 3.07 -2.71
N THR A 52 -17.82 3.00 -2.51
CA THR A 52 -16.84 2.81 -3.59
C THR A 52 -17.08 1.48 -4.32
N ALA A 53 -17.30 0.40 -3.55
CA ALA A 53 -17.58 -0.93 -4.07
C ALA A 53 -18.87 -0.96 -4.89
N LEU A 54 -19.93 -0.30 -4.41
CA LEU A 54 -21.19 -0.17 -5.13
C LEU A 54 -21.00 0.57 -6.44
N ILE A 55 -20.25 1.68 -6.45
CA ILE A 55 -20.00 2.46 -7.67
C ILE A 55 -19.23 1.62 -8.70
N HIS A 56 -18.13 0.97 -8.32
CA HIS A 56 -17.35 0.12 -9.23
C HIS A 56 -18.14 -1.10 -9.69
N GLY A 57 -18.95 -1.68 -8.81
CA GLY A 57 -19.77 -2.84 -9.10
C GLY A 57 -20.98 -2.57 -9.99
N LEU A 58 -21.56 -1.36 -9.92
CA LEU A 58 -22.62 -0.92 -10.82
C LEU A 58 -22.09 -0.38 -12.15
N SER A 59 -20.97 0.34 -12.12
CA SER A 59 -20.35 0.88 -13.32
C SER A 59 -18.86 1.19 -13.13
N VAL A 60 -18.04 0.28 -13.64
CA VAL A 60 -16.57 0.42 -13.66
C VAL A 60 -16.13 1.73 -14.32
N THR A 61 -16.82 2.16 -15.39
CA THR A 61 -16.46 3.39 -16.12
C THR A 61 -16.69 4.64 -15.29
N HIS A 62 -17.77 4.71 -14.50
CA HIS A 62 -18.01 5.83 -13.58
C HIS A 62 -16.99 5.84 -12.44
N GLY A 63 -16.66 4.67 -11.88
CA GLY A 63 -15.60 4.54 -10.89
C GLY A 63 -14.25 5.06 -11.40
N ILE A 64 -13.88 4.72 -12.63
CA ILE A 64 -12.65 5.23 -13.27
C ILE A 64 -12.71 6.76 -13.48
N ARG A 65 -13.84 7.33 -13.89
CA ARG A 65 -13.98 8.79 -14.05
C ARG A 65 -13.80 9.52 -12.71
N ILE A 66 -14.43 9.01 -11.65
CA ILE A 66 -14.32 9.56 -10.29
C ILE A 66 -12.88 9.48 -9.80
N GLN A 67 -12.23 8.32 -9.92
CA GLN A 67 -10.85 8.14 -9.45
C GLN A 67 -9.86 9.04 -10.21
N ASN A 68 -10.08 9.26 -11.51
CA ASN A 68 -9.23 10.15 -12.32
C ASN A 68 -9.40 11.61 -11.89
N PHE A 69 -10.64 12.04 -11.61
CA PHE A 69 -10.91 13.38 -11.09
C PHE A 69 -10.27 13.60 -9.71
N LEU A 70 -10.44 12.64 -8.78
CA LEU A 70 -9.81 12.71 -7.45
C LEU A 70 -8.28 12.67 -7.55
N GLY A 71 -7.74 11.90 -8.50
CA GLY A 71 -6.31 11.89 -8.82
C GLY A 71 -5.79 13.25 -9.28
N LEU A 72 -6.55 13.98 -10.09
CA LEU A 72 -6.20 15.34 -10.50
C LEU A 72 -6.21 16.31 -9.31
N LEU A 73 -7.22 16.22 -8.44
CA LEU A 73 -7.28 17.04 -7.22
C LEU A 73 -6.08 16.80 -6.30
N LYS A 74 -5.62 15.55 -6.20
CA LYS A 74 -4.42 15.18 -5.43
C LYS A 74 -3.16 15.91 -5.92
N LEU A 75 -3.01 16.12 -7.23
CA LEU A 75 -1.89 16.89 -7.78
C LEU A 75 -1.97 18.35 -7.35
N GLY A 76 -3.17 18.94 -7.33
CA GLY A 76 -3.39 20.29 -6.81
C GLY A 76 -3.00 20.41 -5.34
N LEU A 77 -3.40 19.45 -4.51
CA LEU A 77 -3.01 19.43 -3.10
C LEU A 77 -1.51 19.27 -2.91
N ALA A 78 -0.84 18.43 -3.71
CA ALA A 78 0.62 18.30 -3.67
C ALA A 78 1.33 19.62 -3.97
N VAL A 79 0.85 20.39 -4.95
CA VAL A 79 1.38 21.75 -5.24
C VAL A 79 1.17 22.68 -4.04
N ILE A 80 -0.02 22.68 -3.43
CA ILE A 80 -0.29 23.47 -2.21
C ILE A 80 0.69 23.11 -1.09
N MET A 81 0.99 21.82 -0.89
CA MET A 81 1.95 21.37 0.11
C MET A 81 3.36 21.88 -0.16
N VAL A 82 3.84 21.80 -1.41
CA VAL A 82 5.16 22.34 -1.79
C VAL A 82 5.21 23.85 -1.56
N MET A 83 4.20 24.57 -2.03
CA MET A 83 4.12 26.02 -1.86
C MET A 83 4.05 26.42 -0.38
N THR A 84 3.36 25.62 0.45
CA THR A 84 3.32 25.83 1.92
C THR A 84 4.70 25.64 2.54
N GLY A 85 5.43 24.60 2.15
CA GLY A 85 6.81 24.38 2.59
C GLY A 85 7.75 25.52 2.20
N ILE A 86 7.66 26.00 0.95
CA ILE A 86 8.43 27.16 0.49
C ILE A 86 8.04 28.42 1.28
N TYR A 87 6.74 28.69 1.41
CA TYR A 87 6.22 29.86 2.12
C TYR A 87 6.68 29.91 3.57
N THR A 88 6.56 28.80 4.29
CA THR A 88 6.94 28.70 5.72
C THR A 88 8.45 28.74 5.93
N SER A 89 9.25 28.26 4.97
CA SER A 89 10.72 28.19 5.12
C SER A 89 11.43 29.49 4.72
N PHE A 90 10.96 30.18 3.68
CA PHE A 90 11.70 31.29 3.07
C PHE A 90 11.14 32.68 3.42
N PHE A 91 9.93 32.78 3.96
CA PHE A 91 9.33 34.07 4.33
C PHE A 91 9.44 34.32 5.84
N PRO A 92 9.81 35.54 6.26
CA PRO A 92 9.93 35.90 7.68
C PRO A 92 8.57 35.97 8.38
N TYR A 93 8.61 35.94 9.72
CA TYR A 93 7.44 36.07 10.59
C TYR A 93 6.56 37.28 10.25
N SER A 94 7.15 38.40 9.79
CA SER A 94 6.40 39.61 9.39
C SER A 94 5.40 39.35 8.27
N ILE A 95 5.64 38.34 7.42
CA ILE A 95 4.78 37.95 6.31
C ILE A 95 3.92 36.75 6.71
N THR A 96 4.54 35.70 7.26
CA THR A 96 3.85 34.44 7.56
C THR A 96 2.94 34.54 8.77
N LYS A 97 3.31 35.37 9.76
CA LYS A 97 2.73 35.39 11.11
C LYS A 97 2.76 34.03 11.81
N LEU A 98 3.65 33.14 11.38
CA LEU A 98 3.86 31.81 11.92
C LEU A 98 5.20 31.79 12.65
N GLU A 99 5.19 31.37 13.91
CA GLU A 99 6.40 31.17 14.68
C GLU A 99 7.22 30.02 14.08
N ASN A 100 8.53 30.22 13.93
CA ASN A 100 9.42 29.21 13.39
C ASN A 100 10.00 28.38 14.53
N HIS A 101 9.52 27.15 14.67
CA HIS A 101 9.98 26.19 15.67
C HIS A 101 11.21 25.38 15.22
N LEU A 102 11.64 25.54 13.97
CA LEU A 102 12.79 24.83 13.41
C LEU A 102 14.09 25.60 13.64
N HIS A 103 14.82 25.20 14.67
CA HIS A 103 16.17 25.69 14.91
C HIS A 103 17.21 24.79 14.21
N TRP A 104 17.89 25.32 13.19
CA TRP A 104 18.88 24.57 12.40
C TRP A 104 20.01 23.94 13.25
N ASN A 105 20.37 24.57 14.36
CA ASN A 105 21.38 24.06 15.28
C ASN A 105 20.93 22.79 16.01
N GLU A 106 19.62 22.58 16.15
CA GLU A 106 19.02 21.42 16.81
C GLU A 106 18.50 20.38 15.82
N PHE A 107 18.59 20.65 14.51
CA PHE A 107 17.99 19.82 13.46
C PHE A 107 18.48 18.36 13.49
N PHE A 108 19.79 18.17 13.71
CA PHE A 108 20.40 16.84 13.81
C PHE A 108 20.52 16.34 15.25
N HIS A 109 20.00 17.07 16.23
CA HIS A 109 20.10 16.69 17.62
C HIS A 109 19.14 15.52 17.92
N VAL A 110 19.69 14.44 18.46
CA VAL A 110 18.91 13.26 18.83
C VAL A 110 18.20 13.52 20.16
N LYS A 111 16.90 13.80 20.10
CA LYS A 111 16.07 14.16 21.27
C LYS A 111 15.69 12.97 22.17
N THR A 112 15.91 11.73 21.72
CA THR A 112 15.49 10.52 22.44
C THR A 112 16.45 9.35 22.16
N SER A 113 16.54 8.37 23.08
CA SER A 113 17.34 7.16 22.86
C SER A 113 16.89 6.40 21.59
N ILE A 114 17.81 6.19 20.65
CA ILE A 114 17.55 5.43 19.42
C ILE A 114 17.82 3.95 19.69
N SER A 115 16.77 3.11 19.62
CA SER A 115 16.95 1.66 19.55
C SER A 115 16.92 1.18 18.11
N THR A 116 17.57 0.04 17.83
CA THR A 116 17.58 -0.58 16.49
C THR A 116 16.16 -0.82 15.96
N SER A 117 15.25 -1.23 16.85
CA SER A 117 13.83 -1.47 16.53
C SER A 117 13.11 -0.17 16.13
N LYS A 118 13.28 0.90 16.92
CA LYS A 118 12.67 2.22 16.63
C LYS A 118 13.16 2.78 15.30
N PHE A 119 14.47 2.69 15.05
CA PHE A 119 15.06 3.12 13.77
C PHE A 119 14.51 2.30 12.60
N SER A 120 14.45 0.97 12.73
CA SER A 120 13.89 0.09 11.70
C SER A 120 12.43 0.42 11.38
N SER A 121 11.60 0.61 12.40
CA SER A 121 10.18 0.98 12.24
C SER A 121 10.04 2.32 11.49
N ALA A 122 10.86 3.31 11.84
CA ALA A 122 10.87 4.60 11.14
C ALA A 122 11.27 4.46 9.67
N VAL A 123 12.30 3.65 9.35
CA VAL A 123 12.70 3.39 7.96
C VAL A 123 11.61 2.66 7.17
N ILE A 124 10.90 1.70 7.79
CA ILE A 124 9.76 1.02 7.16
C ILE A 124 8.65 2.02 6.83
N LYS A 125 8.26 2.87 7.78
CA LYS A 125 7.23 3.91 7.58
C LYS A 125 7.64 4.92 6.51
N ALA A 126 8.90 5.36 6.50
CA ALA A 126 9.42 6.26 5.48
C ALA A 126 9.45 5.61 4.09
N THR A 127 9.87 4.34 3.99
CA THR A 127 9.89 3.58 2.73
C THR A 127 8.48 3.35 2.21
N PHE A 128 7.52 3.09 3.11
CA PHE A 128 6.11 2.92 2.77
C PHE A 128 5.52 4.17 2.10
N ALA A 129 5.97 5.38 2.48
CA ALA A 129 5.53 6.61 1.81
C ALA A 129 5.88 6.64 0.31
N TYR A 130 6.95 5.95 -0.11
CA TYR A 130 7.35 5.82 -1.52
C TYR A 130 6.80 4.56 -2.20
N ALA A 131 5.96 3.77 -1.53
CA ALA A 131 5.38 2.57 -2.11
C ALA A 131 4.48 2.87 -3.31
N GLY A 132 4.34 1.89 -4.21
CA GLY A 132 3.55 2.01 -5.44
C GLY A 132 4.36 2.41 -6.69
N TRP A 133 5.67 2.66 -6.56
CA TRP A 133 6.56 2.93 -7.69
C TRP A 133 6.57 1.80 -8.74
N ASN A 134 6.33 0.56 -8.31
CA ASN A 134 6.34 -0.63 -9.16
C ASN A 134 5.05 -0.80 -9.97
N SER A 135 3.98 -0.07 -9.65
CA SER A 135 2.69 -0.17 -10.34
C SER A 135 2.79 0.20 -11.83
N VAL A 136 3.75 1.03 -12.22
CA VAL A 136 3.96 1.38 -13.64
C VAL A 136 4.34 0.18 -14.52
N HIS A 137 4.87 -0.89 -13.91
CA HIS A 137 5.26 -2.10 -14.65
C HIS A 137 4.06 -2.94 -15.08
N THR A 138 2.91 -2.84 -14.40
CA THR A 138 1.70 -3.63 -14.75
C THR A 138 1.10 -3.19 -16.08
N VAL A 139 1.20 -1.89 -16.40
CA VAL A 139 0.71 -1.29 -17.65
C VAL A 139 1.83 -1.08 -18.67
N SER A 140 2.98 -1.73 -18.49
CA SER A 140 4.16 -1.53 -19.35
C SER A 140 3.91 -1.82 -20.83
N ASN A 141 2.98 -2.73 -21.14
CA ASN A 141 2.59 -3.07 -22.52
C ASN A 141 1.74 -1.98 -23.20
N GLU A 142 1.14 -1.08 -22.44
CA GLU A 142 0.34 0.05 -22.95
C GLU A 142 1.19 1.32 -23.14
N ILE A 143 2.41 1.33 -22.59
CA ILE A 143 3.32 2.48 -22.65
C ILE A 143 4.03 2.50 -24.00
N LYS A 144 3.92 3.63 -24.70
CA LYS A 144 4.71 3.89 -25.91
C LYS A 144 6.20 3.98 -25.56
N ASP A 145 7.02 3.12 -26.17
CA ASP A 145 8.47 3.01 -25.91
C ASP A 145 8.77 2.90 -24.38
N PRO A 146 8.45 1.74 -23.77
CA PRO A 146 8.53 1.58 -22.31
C PRO A 146 9.96 1.72 -21.79
N VAL A 147 10.97 1.32 -22.58
CA VAL A 147 12.38 1.39 -22.18
C VAL A 147 12.83 2.84 -22.02
N ARG A 148 12.56 3.70 -23.01
CA ARG A 148 12.89 5.12 -22.93
C ARG A 148 12.08 5.80 -21.85
N THR A 149 10.78 5.51 -21.78
CA THR A 149 9.88 6.12 -20.81
C THR A 149 10.31 5.80 -19.37
N PHE A 150 10.62 4.55 -19.04
CA PHE A 150 11.09 4.19 -17.69
C PHE A 150 12.42 4.82 -17.32
N LYS A 151 13.35 5.01 -18.28
CA LYS A 151 14.64 5.66 -18.01
C LYS A 151 14.49 7.15 -17.65
N ILE A 152 13.43 7.80 -18.11
CA ILE A 152 13.22 9.24 -17.90
C ILE A 152 12.17 9.49 -16.82
N ALA A 153 10.95 8.98 -17.04
CA ALA A 153 9.81 9.23 -16.16
C ALA A 153 9.95 8.54 -14.80
N GLY A 154 10.60 7.38 -14.74
CA GLY A 154 10.86 6.66 -13.50
C GLY A 154 11.64 7.51 -12.49
N PRO A 155 12.90 7.89 -12.77
CA PRO A 155 13.67 8.75 -11.88
C PRO A 155 13.03 10.12 -11.64
N LEU A 156 12.47 10.75 -12.69
CA LEU A 156 11.86 12.07 -12.57
C LEU A 156 10.67 12.09 -11.60
N SER A 157 9.79 11.09 -11.68
CA SER A 157 8.66 10.98 -10.74
C SER A 157 9.13 10.83 -9.29
N LEU A 158 10.16 10.02 -9.03
CA LEU A 158 10.73 9.86 -7.70
C LEU A 158 11.37 11.15 -7.18
N ILE A 159 12.04 11.92 -8.03
CA ILE A 159 12.60 13.24 -7.66
C ILE A 159 11.48 14.21 -7.28
N ILE A 160 10.43 14.30 -8.08
CA ILE A 160 9.27 15.19 -7.81
C ILE A 160 8.61 14.82 -6.48
N VAL A 161 8.38 13.53 -6.23
CA VAL A 161 7.82 13.04 -4.96
C VAL A 161 8.76 13.37 -3.79
N THR A 162 10.06 13.15 -3.96
CA THR A 162 11.06 13.45 -2.91
C THR A 162 11.05 14.92 -2.54
N ILE A 163 11.06 15.82 -3.53
CA ILE A 163 10.98 17.28 -3.31
C ILE A 163 9.69 17.63 -2.55
N THR A 164 8.56 17.05 -2.97
CA THR A 164 7.26 17.29 -2.33
C THR A 164 7.28 16.87 -0.86
N TYR A 165 7.83 15.70 -0.57
CA TYR A 165 7.91 15.18 0.79
C TYR A 165 8.88 15.97 1.66
N VAL A 166 10.03 16.39 1.12
CA VAL A 166 10.98 17.24 1.85
C VAL A 166 10.32 18.56 2.25
N PHE A 167 9.70 19.28 1.31
CA PHE A 167 9.02 20.54 1.63
C PHE A 167 7.85 20.36 2.59
N THR A 168 7.08 19.27 2.46
CA THR A 168 6.01 18.94 3.40
C THR A 168 6.55 18.71 4.81
N ASN A 169 7.62 17.94 4.96
CA ASN A 169 8.22 17.67 6.28
C ASN A 169 8.85 18.92 6.88
N ILE A 170 9.49 19.77 6.08
CA ILE A 170 9.99 21.07 6.56
C ILE A 170 8.83 21.93 7.05
N ALA A 171 7.71 22.00 6.32
CA ALA A 171 6.52 22.74 6.76
C ALA A 171 6.01 22.25 8.12
N TYR A 172 5.95 20.93 8.34
CA TYR A 172 5.58 20.36 9.63
C TYR A 172 6.54 20.78 10.75
N LEU A 173 7.85 20.67 10.53
CA LEU A 173 8.86 20.99 11.53
C LEU A 173 8.96 22.50 11.84
N VAL A 174 8.63 23.37 10.88
CA VAL A 174 8.62 24.81 11.08
C VAL A 174 7.37 25.26 11.86
N VAL A 175 6.19 24.72 11.53
CA VAL A 175 4.90 25.25 11.99
C VAL A 175 4.33 24.52 13.21
N ILE A 176 4.69 23.26 13.43
CA ILE A 176 4.10 22.39 14.46
C ILE A 176 5.13 22.06 15.53
N LEU A 177 4.73 22.12 16.80
CA LEU A 177 5.57 21.76 17.94
C LEU A 177 5.79 20.24 18.00
N ASP A 178 6.94 19.81 18.53
CA ASP A 178 7.28 18.38 18.64
C ASP A 178 6.20 17.53 19.33
N ASP A 179 5.60 18.04 20.40
CA ASP A 179 4.57 17.32 21.17
C ASP A 179 3.27 17.17 20.37
N GLU A 180 2.91 18.19 19.58
CA GLU A 180 1.76 18.13 18.68
C GLU A 180 2.01 17.19 17.50
N ILE A 181 3.24 17.13 16.97
CA ILE A 181 3.62 16.14 15.94
C ILE A 181 3.41 14.72 16.48
N ARG A 182 3.79 14.48 17.74
CA ARG A 182 3.63 13.16 18.39
C ARG A 182 2.18 12.81 18.66
N SER A 183 1.36 13.78 19.08
CA SER A 183 -0.04 13.52 19.46
C SER A 183 -1.02 13.56 18.28
N SER A 184 -0.70 14.26 17.20
CA SER A 184 -1.60 14.44 16.04
C SER A 184 -1.78 13.16 15.22
N GLY A 185 -0.85 12.20 15.32
CA GLY A 185 -0.93 10.92 14.63
C GLY A 185 -1.13 11.10 13.13
N LYS A 186 -2.24 10.58 12.60
CA LYS A 186 -2.58 10.68 11.17
C LYS A 186 -3.01 12.09 10.77
N LEU A 187 -3.55 12.90 11.68
CA LEU A 187 -4.14 14.23 11.41
C LEU A 187 -3.13 15.37 11.31
N ILE A 188 -1.83 15.08 11.32
CA ILE A 188 -0.77 16.11 11.22
C ILE A 188 -0.95 17.06 10.03
N GLY A 189 -1.46 16.57 8.90
CA GLY A 189 -1.78 17.38 7.73
C GLY A 189 -2.92 18.37 8.01
N SER A 190 -3.98 17.93 8.67
CA SER A 190 -5.10 18.80 9.08
C SER A 190 -4.64 19.90 10.04
N LEU A 191 -3.78 19.54 11.00
CA LEU A 191 -3.20 20.48 11.95
C LEU A 191 -2.35 21.54 11.25
N LEU A 192 -1.50 21.14 10.29
CA LEU A 192 -0.75 22.08 9.46
C LEU A 192 -1.70 23.02 8.70
N PHE A 193 -2.74 22.47 8.07
CA PHE A 193 -3.69 23.29 7.33
C PHE A 193 -4.39 24.31 8.23
N GLU A 194 -4.83 23.89 9.42
CA GLU A 194 -5.46 24.78 10.39
C GLU A 194 -4.51 25.91 10.83
N LYS A 195 -3.25 25.59 11.13
CA LYS A 195 -2.26 26.60 11.55
C LYS A 195 -1.92 27.59 10.44
N VAL A 196 -1.75 27.12 9.20
CA VAL A 196 -1.32 27.98 8.08
C VAL A 196 -2.48 28.75 7.44
N PHE A 197 -3.61 28.09 7.25
CA PHE A 197 -4.75 28.59 6.45
C PHE A 197 -6.00 28.90 7.28
N GLY A 198 -5.93 28.72 8.60
CA GLY A 198 -7.02 28.96 9.53
C GLY A 198 -8.11 27.88 9.49
N TYR A 199 -9.16 28.11 10.29
CA TYR A 199 -10.21 27.11 10.51
C TYR A 199 -11.01 26.78 9.24
N ARG A 200 -11.58 27.79 8.56
CA ARG A 200 -12.50 27.54 7.42
C ARG A 200 -11.79 26.95 6.21
N PHE A 201 -10.71 27.58 5.75
CA PHE A 201 -10.02 27.12 4.54
C PHE A 201 -9.08 25.95 4.85
N GLY A 202 -8.34 25.99 5.96
CA GLY A 202 -7.41 24.94 6.34
C GLY A 202 -8.07 23.70 6.95
N LYS A 203 -8.63 23.86 8.15
CA LYS A 203 -9.19 22.74 8.93
C LYS A 203 -10.38 22.08 8.23
N GLN A 204 -11.22 22.83 7.51
CA GLN A 204 -12.35 22.25 6.80
C GLN A 204 -12.00 21.92 5.34
N PHE A 205 -11.77 22.91 4.49
CA PHE A 205 -11.66 22.69 3.04
C PHE A 205 -10.41 21.86 2.63
N LEU A 206 -9.20 22.25 3.07
CA LEU A 206 -7.98 21.50 2.71
C LEU A 206 -7.92 20.13 3.38
N THR A 207 -8.44 19.99 4.59
CA THR A 207 -8.57 18.68 5.25
C THR A 207 -9.57 17.79 4.50
N PHE A 208 -10.69 18.34 4.00
CA PHE A 208 -11.62 17.61 3.15
C PHE A 208 -10.98 17.22 1.81
N ALA A 209 -10.16 18.09 1.22
CA ALA A 209 -9.39 17.77 0.02
C ALA A 209 -8.40 16.62 0.29
N ALA A 210 -7.73 16.61 1.44
CA ALA A 210 -6.86 15.51 1.86
C ALA A 210 -7.64 14.20 2.10
N ALA A 211 -8.83 14.28 2.72
CA ALA A 211 -9.74 13.14 2.83
C ALA A 211 -10.10 12.60 1.43
N SER A 212 -10.45 13.48 0.50
CA SER A 212 -10.78 13.14 -0.88
C SER A 212 -9.61 12.49 -1.64
N CYS A 213 -8.37 12.88 -1.33
CA CYS A 213 -7.18 12.21 -1.87
C CYS A 213 -7.04 10.77 -1.38
N ALA A 214 -7.26 10.53 -0.07
CA ALA A 214 -7.29 9.18 0.47
C ALA A 214 -8.45 8.37 -0.15
N GLY A 215 -9.62 9.00 -0.29
CA GLY A 215 -10.78 8.40 -0.93
C GLY A 215 -10.54 8.03 -2.40
N GLY A 216 -9.89 8.90 -3.16
CA GLY A 216 -9.48 8.61 -4.55
C GLY A 216 -8.55 7.40 -4.63
N ASN A 217 -7.65 7.24 -3.65
CA ASN A 217 -6.81 6.05 -3.57
C ASN A 217 -7.59 4.78 -3.24
N VAL A 218 -8.67 4.86 -2.43
CA VAL A 218 -9.58 3.71 -2.19
C VAL A 218 -10.22 3.26 -3.51
N PHE A 219 -10.68 4.18 -4.36
CA PHE A 219 -11.20 3.84 -5.70
C PHE A 219 -10.17 3.10 -6.55
N VAL A 220 -8.94 3.60 -6.63
CA VAL A 220 -7.86 3.02 -7.44
C VAL A 220 -7.47 1.64 -6.93
N VAL A 221 -7.27 1.51 -5.62
CA VAL A 221 -6.81 0.25 -5.00
C VAL A 221 -7.89 -0.83 -5.11
N LEU A 222 -9.16 -0.50 -4.84
CA LEU A 222 -10.26 -1.47 -4.97
C LEU A 222 -10.42 -1.96 -6.42
N TYR A 223 -10.30 -1.07 -7.40
CA TYR A 223 -10.29 -1.44 -8.82
C TYR A 223 -9.13 -2.38 -9.14
N THR A 224 -7.92 -2.03 -8.69
CA THR A 224 -6.70 -2.81 -8.98
C THR A 224 -6.74 -4.20 -8.32
N ILE A 225 -7.14 -4.27 -7.05
CA ILE A 225 -7.24 -5.53 -6.30
C ILE A 225 -8.30 -6.45 -6.90
N SER A 226 -9.46 -5.91 -7.28
CA SER A 226 -10.53 -6.71 -7.86
C SER A 226 -10.13 -7.32 -9.21
N ARG A 227 -9.50 -6.54 -10.10
CA ARG A 227 -8.98 -7.05 -11.38
C ARG A 227 -7.82 -8.02 -11.19
N THR A 228 -6.88 -7.73 -10.29
CA THR A 228 -5.76 -8.64 -10.00
C THR A 228 -6.26 -9.96 -9.42
N SER A 229 -7.21 -9.91 -8.49
CA SER A 229 -7.85 -11.11 -7.93
C SER A 229 -8.60 -11.88 -9.01
N GLN A 230 -9.32 -11.20 -9.91
CA GLN A 230 -10.00 -11.83 -11.04
C GLN A 230 -9.03 -12.65 -11.90
N GLU A 231 -7.89 -12.07 -12.28
CA GLU A 231 -6.84 -12.77 -13.04
C GLU A 231 -6.21 -13.94 -12.25
N VAL A 232 -6.05 -13.80 -10.93
CA VAL A 232 -5.60 -14.90 -10.07
C VAL A 232 -6.61 -16.06 -10.09
N PHE A 233 -7.90 -15.77 -10.00
CA PHE A 233 -8.96 -16.77 -10.03
C PHE A 233 -9.11 -17.41 -11.42
N LYS A 234 -8.81 -16.69 -12.51
CA LYS A 234 -8.73 -17.27 -13.85
C LYS A 234 -7.69 -18.37 -13.97
N GLU A 235 -6.63 -18.36 -13.17
CA GLU A 235 -5.65 -19.45 -13.16
C GLU A 235 -6.16 -20.75 -12.49
N GLY A 236 -7.33 -20.72 -11.86
CA GLY A 236 -7.99 -21.91 -11.32
C GLY A 236 -7.36 -22.49 -10.06
N TYR A 237 -6.33 -21.84 -9.50
CA TYR A 237 -5.61 -22.37 -8.35
C TYR A 237 -6.45 -22.39 -7.08
N LEU A 238 -7.41 -21.46 -6.92
CA LEU A 238 -8.20 -21.23 -5.72
C LEU A 238 -9.60 -21.85 -5.80
N PRO A 239 -10.27 -22.14 -4.67
CA PRO A 239 -11.66 -22.59 -4.68
C PRO A 239 -12.59 -21.49 -5.23
N PHE A 240 -13.74 -21.89 -5.78
CA PHE A 240 -14.74 -20.99 -6.36
C PHE A 240 -14.21 -20.07 -7.48
N SER A 241 -13.11 -20.48 -8.14
CA SER A 241 -12.44 -19.71 -9.20
C SER A 241 -13.38 -19.22 -10.29
N GLN A 242 -14.36 -20.04 -10.70
CA GLN A 242 -15.32 -19.64 -11.72
C GLN A 242 -16.19 -18.45 -11.30
N VAL A 243 -16.74 -18.48 -10.09
CA VAL A 243 -17.58 -17.37 -9.57
C VAL A 243 -16.71 -16.14 -9.34
N MET A 244 -15.54 -16.31 -8.73
CA MET A 244 -14.67 -15.19 -8.37
C MET A 244 -14.02 -14.50 -9.58
N ALA A 245 -13.81 -15.23 -10.67
CA ALA A 245 -13.30 -14.71 -11.93
C ALA A 245 -14.36 -14.00 -12.80
N SER A 246 -15.65 -14.17 -12.51
CA SER A 246 -16.72 -13.66 -13.39
C SER A 246 -16.83 -12.14 -13.44
N ASN A 247 -17.41 -11.63 -14.53
CA ASN A 247 -17.77 -10.21 -14.75
C ASN A 247 -19.21 -9.87 -14.29
N TRP A 248 -19.85 -10.74 -13.52
CA TRP A 248 -21.23 -10.54 -13.06
C TRP A 248 -21.35 -9.39 -12.03
N PRO A 249 -22.44 -8.59 -12.02
CA PRO A 249 -23.59 -8.62 -12.93
C PRO A 249 -23.52 -7.66 -14.13
N LEU A 250 -22.69 -6.60 -14.07
CA LEU A 250 -22.71 -5.48 -15.02
C LEU A 250 -21.30 -5.22 -15.60
N ASP A 251 -20.66 -6.27 -16.13
CA ASP A 251 -19.28 -6.23 -16.63
C ASP A 251 -18.22 -5.81 -15.59
N ALA A 252 -18.56 -5.98 -14.32
CA ALA A 252 -17.75 -5.63 -13.17
C ALA A 252 -17.28 -6.90 -12.45
N PRO A 253 -16.04 -6.95 -11.93
CA PRO A 253 -15.57 -8.09 -11.13
C PRO A 253 -16.17 -8.07 -9.70
N MET A 254 -17.50 -8.05 -9.58
CA MET A 254 -18.22 -7.86 -8.31
C MET A 254 -17.85 -8.91 -7.26
N PRO A 255 -17.73 -10.22 -7.56
CA PRO A 255 -17.34 -11.21 -6.56
C PRO A 255 -15.97 -10.91 -5.93
N SER A 256 -15.01 -10.48 -6.75
CA SER A 256 -13.68 -10.07 -6.27
C SER A 256 -13.71 -8.76 -5.47
N ILE A 257 -14.58 -7.81 -5.84
CA ILE A 257 -14.83 -6.58 -5.05
C ILE A 257 -15.41 -6.95 -3.67
N ILE A 258 -16.44 -7.80 -3.63
CA ILE A 258 -17.09 -8.26 -2.40
C ILE A 258 -16.08 -8.98 -1.50
N LEU A 259 -15.23 -9.84 -2.06
CA LEU A 259 -14.17 -10.50 -1.31
C LEU A 259 -13.22 -9.48 -0.65
N SER A 260 -12.79 -8.46 -1.39
CA SER A 260 -11.93 -7.39 -0.85
C SER A 260 -12.62 -6.61 0.28
N CYS A 261 -13.89 -6.27 0.10
CA CYS A 261 -14.70 -5.62 1.13
C CYS A 261 -14.84 -6.51 2.36
N PHE A 262 -15.13 -7.80 2.19
CA PHE A 262 -15.25 -8.76 3.28
C PHE A 262 -13.94 -8.86 4.08
N LEU A 263 -12.81 -9.07 3.41
CA LEU A 263 -11.49 -9.14 4.05
C LEU A 263 -11.17 -7.85 4.81
N SER A 264 -11.41 -6.69 4.18
CA SER A 264 -11.20 -5.39 4.82
C SER A 264 -12.05 -5.22 6.08
N THR A 265 -13.33 -5.59 6.02
CA THR A 265 -14.27 -5.50 7.13
C THR A 265 -13.90 -6.43 8.28
N VAL A 266 -13.54 -7.69 7.99
CA VAL A 266 -13.11 -8.66 9.00
C VAL A 266 -11.90 -8.14 9.78
N VAL A 267 -10.90 -7.59 9.09
CA VAL A 267 -9.70 -7.07 9.76
C VAL A 267 -10.00 -5.79 10.55
N VAL A 268 -10.78 -4.86 9.99
CA VAL A 268 -11.12 -3.59 10.65
C VAL A 268 -11.99 -3.80 11.89
N LEU A 269 -12.98 -4.70 11.83
CA LEU A 269 -13.88 -4.98 12.96
C LEU A 269 -13.26 -5.96 13.96
N GLY A 270 -12.49 -6.95 13.48
CA GLY A 270 -11.84 -7.96 14.31
C GLY A 270 -10.64 -7.45 15.12
N SER A 271 -10.20 -6.22 14.87
CA SER A 271 -9.04 -5.64 15.56
C SER A 271 -9.45 -4.80 16.78
N PRO A 272 -9.12 -5.20 18.02
CA PRO A 272 -9.38 -4.39 19.21
C PRO A 272 -8.40 -3.21 19.44
N GLY A 273 -7.50 -2.91 18.50
CA GLY A 273 -6.32 -2.06 18.73
C GLY A 273 -6.41 -0.60 18.25
N LYS A 274 -5.98 0.34 19.11
CA LYS A 274 -5.94 1.81 18.86
C LYS A 274 -5.14 2.23 17.61
N ASP A 275 -4.03 1.55 17.28
CA ASP A 275 -3.20 1.83 16.09
C ASP A 275 -3.12 0.63 15.13
N ILE A 276 -4.28 0.10 14.72
CA ILE A 276 -4.34 -0.93 13.66
C ILE A 276 -3.66 -0.47 12.36
N TYR A 277 -3.64 0.84 12.08
CA TYR A 277 -3.05 1.40 10.87
C TYR A 277 -1.55 1.07 10.78
N GLY A 278 -0.76 1.42 11.80
CA GLY A 278 0.67 1.14 11.82
C GLY A 278 0.98 -0.36 11.76
N TYR A 279 0.12 -1.19 12.35
CA TYR A 279 0.30 -2.63 12.38
C TYR A 279 0.09 -3.22 10.99
N ILE A 280 -0.97 -2.81 10.30
CA ILE A 280 -1.27 -3.27 8.94
C ILE A 280 -0.21 -2.78 7.94
N VAL A 281 0.28 -1.54 8.05
CA VAL A 281 1.43 -1.05 7.25
C VAL A 281 2.63 -2.00 7.39
N SER A 282 2.94 -2.40 8.63
CA SER A 282 4.08 -3.27 8.92
C SER A 282 3.84 -4.70 8.45
N LEU A 283 2.62 -5.22 8.63
CA LEU A 283 2.20 -6.56 8.24
C LEU A 283 2.19 -6.75 6.72
N GLU A 284 1.68 -5.79 5.94
CA GLU A 284 1.71 -5.79 4.47
C GLU A 284 3.14 -5.54 3.94
N GLY A 285 3.83 -4.58 4.55
CA GLY A 285 5.17 -4.17 4.12
C GLY A 285 6.19 -5.29 4.24
N TYR A 286 6.11 -6.12 5.29
CA TYR A 286 7.14 -7.12 5.58
C TYR A 286 7.27 -8.22 4.50
N PRO A 287 6.21 -8.94 4.09
CA PRO A 287 6.32 -9.90 2.97
C PRO A 287 6.70 -9.24 1.66
N ASN A 288 6.23 -8.01 1.40
CA ASN A 288 6.60 -7.28 0.20
C ASN A 288 8.12 -7.09 0.12
N GLN A 289 8.79 -6.77 1.24
CA GLN A 289 10.26 -6.71 1.29
C GLN A 289 10.90 -8.07 0.98
N ILE A 290 10.33 -9.17 1.47
CA ILE A 290 10.84 -10.53 1.15
C ILE A 290 10.74 -10.80 -0.35
N PHE A 291 9.61 -10.49 -1.00
CA PHE A 291 9.44 -10.67 -2.44
C PHE A 291 10.43 -9.82 -3.24
N ILE A 292 10.64 -8.55 -2.85
CA ILE A 292 11.66 -7.69 -3.47
C ILE A 292 13.07 -8.27 -3.25
N GLY A 293 13.35 -8.85 -2.08
CA GLY A 293 14.61 -9.51 -1.76
C GLY A 293 14.88 -10.71 -2.67
N LEU A 294 13.87 -11.57 -2.83
CA LEU A 294 13.94 -12.72 -3.74
C LEU A 294 14.14 -12.28 -5.19
N ALA A 295 13.44 -11.24 -5.65
CA ALA A 295 13.65 -10.67 -6.98
C ALA A 295 15.08 -10.11 -7.15
N THR A 296 15.60 -9.44 -6.12
CA THR A 296 16.97 -8.88 -6.08
C THR A 296 18.03 -9.99 -6.18
N ILE A 297 17.85 -11.09 -5.44
CA ILE A 297 18.69 -12.29 -5.56
C ILE A 297 18.58 -12.88 -6.97
N GLY A 298 17.37 -12.94 -7.53
CA GLY A 298 17.11 -13.38 -8.90
C GLY A 298 17.94 -12.61 -9.94
N ILE A 299 18.11 -11.30 -9.77
CA ILE A 299 18.95 -10.48 -10.65
C ILE A 299 20.41 -10.97 -10.64
N PHE A 300 20.98 -11.28 -9.48
CA PHE A 300 22.35 -11.81 -9.40
C PHE A 300 22.48 -13.19 -10.06
N ILE A 301 21.49 -14.06 -9.84
CA ILE A 301 21.46 -15.40 -10.46
C ILE A 301 21.41 -15.27 -11.99
N ILE A 302 20.52 -14.42 -12.53
CA ILE A 302 20.39 -14.21 -13.98
C ILE A 302 21.68 -13.64 -14.57
N ARG A 303 22.31 -12.67 -13.92
CA ARG A 303 23.60 -12.11 -14.37
C ARG A 303 24.70 -13.17 -14.47
N ARG A 304 24.73 -14.09 -13.51
CA ARG A 304 25.73 -15.17 -13.49
C ARG A 304 25.42 -16.26 -14.50
N ARG A 305 24.15 -16.64 -14.65
CA ARG A 305 23.71 -17.72 -15.54
C ARG A 305 23.69 -17.30 -17.01
N TYR A 306 23.37 -16.03 -17.28
CA TYR A 306 23.21 -15.49 -18.63
C TYR A 306 24.03 -14.20 -18.82
N PRO A 307 25.37 -14.26 -18.77
CA PRO A 307 26.23 -13.07 -18.85
C PRO A 307 26.14 -12.34 -20.20
N HIS A 308 25.72 -13.04 -21.26
CA HIS A 308 25.61 -12.46 -22.62
C HIS A 308 24.32 -11.68 -22.86
N VAL A 309 23.31 -11.81 -21.98
CA VAL A 309 22.03 -11.13 -22.16
C VAL A 309 22.18 -9.65 -21.78
N LYS A 310 22.03 -8.77 -22.77
CA LYS A 310 22.00 -7.31 -22.56
C LYS A 310 20.56 -6.87 -22.26
N ALA A 311 20.27 -6.62 -20.99
CA ALA A 311 18.97 -6.08 -20.59
C ALA A 311 18.75 -4.65 -21.13
N PRO A 312 17.56 -4.32 -21.66
CA PRO A 312 17.25 -2.95 -22.14
C PRO A 312 17.38 -1.88 -21.04
N ILE A 313 17.05 -2.26 -19.80
CA ILE A 313 17.29 -1.50 -18.57
C ILE A 313 18.09 -2.40 -17.62
N ARG A 314 19.29 -1.97 -17.24
CA ARG A 314 20.17 -2.73 -16.36
C ARG A 314 20.27 -2.03 -15.02
N ALA A 315 19.89 -2.72 -13.95
CA ALA A 315 20.07 -2.20 -12.59
C ALA A 315 21.57 -1.99 -12.27
N SER A 316 21.92 -0.95 -11.52
CA SER A 316 23.30 -0.76 -11.04
C SER A 316 23.71 -1.88 -10.08
N TYR A 317 24.95 -2.38 -10.17
CA TYR A 317 25.46 -3.38 -9.22
C TYR A 317 25.42 -2.85 -7.78
N ILE A 318 25.90 -1.62 -7.58
CA ILE A 318 25.90 -0.94 -6.28
C ILE A 318 24.47 -0.81 -5.76
N GLY A 319 23.53 -0.35 -6.61
CA GLY A 319 22.13 -0.23 -6.23
C GLY A 319 21.50 -1.57 -5.83
N THR A 320 21.75 -2.64 -6.59
CA THR A 320 21.24 -3.98 -6.27
C THR A 320 21.81 -4.50 -4.93
N VAL A 321 23.09 -4.25 -4.64
CA VAL A 321 23.70 -4.63 -3.34
C VAL A 321 23.09 -3.82 -2.19
N LEU A 322 22.93 -2.50 -2.35
CA LEU A 322 22.34 -1.64 -1.32
C LEU A 322 20.90 -2.06 -1.01
N VAL A 323 20.09 -2.32 -2.03
CA VAL A 323 18.72 -2.83 -1.85
C VAL A 323 18.71 -4.15 -1.10
N LEU A 324 19.62 -5.07 -1.43
CA LEU A 324 19.72 -6.36 -0.74
C LEU A 324 20.10 -6.18 0.75
N LEU A 325 21.01 -5.26 1.07
CA LEU A 325 21.41 -4.97 2.45
C LEU A 325 20.25 -4.36 3.25
N ILE A 326 19.54 -3.38 2.67
CA ILE A 326 18.38 -2.75 3.30
C ILE A 326 17.28 -3.80 3.56
N ILE A 327 16.94 -4.62 2.57
CA ILE A 327 15.91 -5.65 2.71
C ILE A 327 16.31 -6.67 3.78
N THR A 328 17.57 -7.10 3.78
CA THR A 328 18.09 -8.04 4.80
C THR A 328 17.96 -7.45 6.20
N TYR A 329 18.34 -6.18 6.38
CA TYR A 329 18.17 -5.48 7.66
C TYR A 329 16.69 -5.39 8.07
N LEU A 330 15.81 -4.99 7.16
CA LEU A 330 14.38 -4.85 7.43
C LEU A 330 13.68 -6.19 7.72
N SER A 331 14.15 -7.29 7.14
CA SER A 331 13.63 -8.63 7.41
C SER A 331 14.15 -9.19 8.75
N VAL A 332 15.42 -8.98 9.09
CA VAL A 332 16.01 -9.55 10.32
C VAL A 332 15.64 -8.75 11.56
N SER A 333 15.59 -7.42 11.45
CA SER A 333 15.44 -6.52 12.61
C SER A 333 14.17 -6.78 13.46
N PRO A 334 12.96 -6.96 12.87
CA PRO A 334 11.74 -7.25 13.65
C PRO A 334 11.77 -8.59 14.39
N LEU A 335 12.63 -9.53 13.98
CA LEU A 335 12.80 -10.85 14.61
C LEU A 335 13.93 -10.85 15.64
N ALA A 336 14.93 -9.98 15.48
CA ALA A 336 16.10 -9.91 16.34
C ALA A 336 15.91 -9.02 17.59
N THR A 337 14.86 -8.20 17.62
CA THR A 337 14.58 -7.32 18.76
C THR A 337 13.99 -8.08 19.95
N ARG A 338 14.48 -7.78 21.15
CA ARG A 338 13.89 -8.26 22.42
C ARG A 338 12.61 -7.49 22.80
N GLN A 339 12.45 -6.28 22.28
CA GLN A 339 11.24 -5.46 22.44
C GLN A 339 10.26 -5.76 21.30
N SER A 340 8.96 -5.63 21.55
CA SER A 340 7.94 -5.80 20.51
C SER A 340 8.23 -4.88 19.32
N PRO A 341 8.27 -5.38 18.07
CA PRO A 341 8.46 -4.54 16.90
C PRO A 341 7.16 -3.84 16.48
N ASN A 342 6.04 -4.18 17.12
CA ASN A 342 4.72 -3.63 16.81
C ASN A 342 4.67 -2.12 17.10
N PRO A 343 3.74 -1.39 16.46
CA PRO A 343 3.48 0.00 16.79
C PRO A 343 3.10 0.19 18.26
N GLU A 344 3.31 1.40 18.77
CA GLU A 344 2.97 1.79 20.14
C GLU A 344 1.48 1.50 20.45
N GLY A 345 1.22 0.90 21.61
CA GLY A 345 -0.11 0.48 22.03
C GLY A 345 -0.54 -0.91 21.54
N LEU A 346 0.27 -1.57 20.71
CA LEU A 346 0.06 -2.96 20.24
C LEU A 346 1.23 -3.87 20.60
N GLU A 347 1.97 -3.56 21.66
CA GLU A 347 3.14 -4.33 22.07
C GLU A 347 2.78 -5.77 22.44
N ASN A 348 1.60 -5.97 23.02
CA ASN A 348 1.06 -7.27 23.44
C ASN A 348 0.43 -8.07 22.29
N TRP A 349 0.29 -7.48 21.10
CA TRP A 349 -0.24 -8.21 19.95
C TRP A 349 0.78 -9.20 19.40
N PRO A 350 0.33 -10.20 18.62
CA PRO A 350 1.25 -11.04 17.85
C PRO A 350 2.23 -10.17 17.06
N ASN A 351 3.50 -10.56 17.03
CA ASN A 351 4.51 -9.86 16.27
C ASN A 351 4.13 -9.87 14.77
N PHE A 352 4.02 -8.69 14.15
CA PHE A 352 3.57 -8.58 12.76
C PHE A 352 4.43 -9.42 11.79
N ALA A 353 5.75 -9.53 12.05
CA ALA A 353 6.66 -10.29 11.19
C ALA A 353 6.41 -11.80 11.31
N ILE A 354 6.05 -12.28 12.51
CA ILE A 354 5.68 -13.68 12.73
C ILE A 354 4.35 -13.97 12.03
N VAL A 355 3.35 -13.09 12.17
CA VAL A 355 2.06 -13.23 11.46
C VAL A 355 2.26 -13.25 9.95
N ALA A 356 3.06 -12.33 9.42
CA ALA A 356 3.44 -12.31 8.00
C ALA A 356 4.10 -13.62 7.53
N ILE A 357 5.05 -14.17 8.31
CA ILE A 357 5.70 -15.45 7.99
C ILE A 357 4.67 -16.60 8.03
N MET A 358 3.80 -16.64 9.03
CA MET A 358 2.73 -17.65 9.12
C MET A 358 1.81 -17.60 7.90
N CYS A 359 1.43 -16.40 7.48
CA CYS A 359 0.67 -16.17 6.25
C CYS A 359 1.40 -16.72 5.01
N MET A 360 2.69 -16.44 4.84
CA MET A 360 3.47 -16.98 3.73
C MET A 360 3.61 -18.51 3.79
N VAL A 361 3.84 -19.06 4.98
CA VAL A 361 3.89 -20.51 5.21
C VAL A 361 2.54 -21.16 4.90
N ALA A 362 1.42 -20.51 5.24
CA ALA A 362 0.09 -21.00 4.89
C ALA A 362 -0.10 -21.07 3.36
N CYS A 363 0.39 -20.09 2.59
CA CYS A 363 0.37 -20.15 1.12
C CYS A 363 1.23 -21.30 0.56
N VAL A 364 2.41 -21.54 1.14
CA VAL A 364 3.28 -22.67 0.75
C VAL A 364 2.64 -24.00 1.09
N SER A 365 2.06 -24.12 2.29
CA SER A 365 1.33 -25.30 2.76
C SER A 365 0.12 -25.58 1.89
N TYR A 366 -0.65 -24.55 1.51
CA TYR A 366 -1.75 -24.68 0.57
C TYR A 366 -1.29 -25.29 -0.75
N TRP A 367 -0.21 -24.76 -1.35
CA TRP A 367 0.36 -25.31 -2.57
C TRP A 367 0.79 -26.78 -2.38
N ALA A 368 1.50 -27.07 -1.29
CA ALA A 368 2.01 -28.41 -1.02
C ALA A 368 0.86 -29.41 -0.84
N ILE A 369 -0.19 -29.05 -0.10
CA ILE A 369 -1.36 -29.89 0.13
C ILE A 369 -2.10 -30.13 -1.19
N MET A 370 -2.45 -29.08 -1.92
CA MET A 370 -3.32 -29.17 -3.10
C MET A 370 -2.63 -29.76 -4.33
N PHE A 371 -1.36 -29.41 -4.59
CA PHE A 371 -0.68 -29.75 -5.84
C PHE A 371 0.40 -30.83 -5.69
N ARG A 372 0.74 -31.25 -4.47
CA ARG A 372 1.73 -32.32 -4.25
C ARG A 372 1.18 -33.47 -3.42
N ILE A 373 0.62 -33.18 -2.24
CA ILE A 373 0.22 -34.20 -1.27
C ILE A 373 -1.07 -34.89 -1.73
N PHE A 374 -2.15 -34.16 -2.02
CA PHE A 374 -3.40 -34.79 -2.46
C PHE A 374 -3.26 -35.58 -3.77
N PRO A 375 -2.60 -35.08 -4.84
CA PRO A 375 -2.36 -35.88 -6.05
C PRO A 375 -1.63 -37.20 -5.74
N LYS A 376 -0.63 -37.15 -4.84
CA LYS A 376 0.15 -38.33 -4.43
C LYS A 376 -0.64 -39.32 -3.58
N ILE A 377 -1.47 -38.84 -2.63
CA ILE A 377 -2.27 -39.69 -1.73
C ILE A 377 -3.40 -40.38 -2.50
N PHE A 378 -4.07 -39.67 -3.40
CA PHE A 378 -5.26 -40.17 -4.09
C PHE A 378 -4.97 -40.68 -5.51
N GLY A 379 -3.70 -40.73 -5.93
CA GLY A 379 -3.29 -41.36 -7.18
C GLY A 379 -3.76 -40.66 -8.46
N TYR A 380 -3.91 -39.33 -8.44
CA TYR A 380 -4.30 -38.55 -9.62
C TYR A 380 -3.23 -37.54 -10.03
N GLU A 381 -3.28 -37.13 -11.28
CA GLU A 381 -2.57 -35.96 -11.80
C GLU A 381 -3.52 -34.79 -12.00
N LEU A 382 -3.00 -33.58 -11.85
CA LEU A 382 -3.75 -32.35 -12.09
C LEU A 382 -3.36 -31.80 -13.46
N ILE A 383 -4.32 -31.77 -14.36
CA ILE A 383 -4.17 -31.19 -15.70
C ILE A 383 -5.03 -29.92 -15.76
N SER A 384 -4.47 -28.84 -16.29
CA SER A 384 -5.21 -27.60 -16.53
C SER A 384 -5.89 -27.66 -17.89
N GLU A 385 -7.21 -27.50 -17.91
CA GLU A 385 -8.01 -27.29 -19.12
C GLU A 385 -8.59 -25.88 -19.12
N ASP A 386 -8.62 -25.24 -20.28
CA ASP A 386 -9.26 -23.93 -20.44
C ASP A 386 -10.77 -24.10 -20.57
N PHE A 387 -11.52 -23.33 -19.78
CA PHE A 387 -12.98 -23.32 -19.77
C PHE A 387 -13.49 -21.91 -20.06
N GLU A 388 -14.24 -21.75 -21.14
CA GLU A 388 -14.88 -20.48 -21.49
C GLU A 388 -16.21 -20.32 -20.74
N GLN A 389 -16.36 -19.20 -20.04
CA GLN A 389 -17.56 -18.85 -19.30
C GLN A 389 -18.60 -18.17 -20.19
N GLU A 390 -19.85 -18.07 -19.70
CA GLU A 390 -20.95 -17.38 -20.40
C GLU A 390 -20.68 -15.90 -20.68
N ASP A 391 -19.82 -15.26 -19.87
CA ASP A 391 -19.37 -13.88 -20.04
C ASP A 391 -18.16 -13.73 -20.98
N GLY A 392 -17.75 -14.81 -21.66
CA GLY A 392 -16.63 -14.85 -22.60
C GLY A 392 -15.24 -14.90 -21.95
N LEU A 393 -15.16 -15.04 -20.61
CA LEU A 393 -13.87 -15.19 -19.93
C LEU A 393 -13.36 -16.63 -20.00
N VAL A 394 -12.09 -16.78 -20.34
CA VAL A 394 -11.39 -18.07 -20.25
C VAL A 394 -10.81 -18.23 -18.84
N VAL A 395 -11.24 -19.30 -18.16
CA VAL A 395 -10.80 -19.69 -16.81
C VAL A 395 -10.20 -21.08 -16.87
N LYS A 396 -9.00 -21.26 -16.31
CA LYS A 396 -8.40 -22.58 -16.15
C LYS A 396 -9.14 -23.39 -15.10
N LYS A 397 -9.44 -24.63 -15.42
CA LYS A 397 -10.00 -25.63 -14.51
C LYS A 397 -8.97 -26.76 -14.34
N TRP A 398 -8.62 -27.02 -13.08
CA TRP A 398 -7.70 -28.13 -12.74
C TRP A 398 -8.50 -29.41 -12.53
N ILE A 399 -8.38 -30.34 -13.48
CA ILE A 399 -9.10 -31.61 -13.48
C ILE A 399 -8.19 -32.71 -12.95
N LYS A 400 -8.78 -33.61 -12.15
CA LYS A 400 -8.10 -34.78 -11.61
C LYS A 400 -8.19 -35.91 -12.62
N VAL A 401 -7.06 -36.30 -13.18
CA VAL A 401 -6.93 -37.46 -14.07
C VAL A 401 -6.28 -38.58 -13.27
N TYR A 402 -7.06 -39.59 -12.94
CA TYR A 402 -6.56 -40.77 -12.23
C TYR A 402 -5.72 -41.61 -13.20
N ARG A 403 -4.57 -42.10 -12.74
CA ARG A 403 -3.72 -43.00 -13.51
C ARG A 403 -4.28 -44.41 -13.57
#